data_AF-A0A853C1X2-F1
#
_entry.id   AF-A0A853C1X2-F1
#
_cell.length_a   1.000
_cell.length_b   1.000
_cell.length_c   1.000
_cell.angle_alpha   90.00
_cell.angle_beta   90.00
_cell.angle_gamma   90.00
#
_symmetry.space_group_name_H-M   'P 1'
#
loop_
_entity.id
_entity.type
_entity.pdbx_description
1 polymer ?
#
loop_
_entity_poly.entity_id
_entity_poly.type
_entity_poly.pdbx_seq_one_letter_code
_entity_poly.pdbx_strand_id
1 'polypeptide(L)'
;MRVLGFVVLVLAAAGGAVLPVGQSQAAAPTSLVLSADPAYAGNDATLAIRVVSQGDPVPAAPVTLERRLDGAWTAIGTVTTDTEGRATQPVLVRKEPGNNLVRATYAGDATHDPETTRYRLPIRKRNGKVTIDAPREFVDERSARIGVRWTTGEGEPVARGVVRLEKRITRGEWKLVAKLRTNAEGRAATRVSPREDSHWRARSVGLPWVERDTSRTHFLDNLPPGVPVSLPAAAPSPRRHLKPQAHARGRGPNPQITRIPTKVWNHMTGITWHRGCPVGRAGLRLLRINYWDYQGYRRRGELVAAASVVGQMSRALAAMYREKLPLRSMYRVDHFGWSSRVRGGDDYASMNAGNTSAFNCRDVVGRPGVRSPHSYGRSLDVNTWENPYRSAQGLVPNTWWQSHSHPRVAWRSRSHAVVRIMTNHGLRWTYGLGDTQHFDAVPPGGRLIRVPGCTQHCD
;
A
#
# COMPACT_ATOMS: atom_id res chain seq x y z
N MET A 1 119.30 -44.88 -43.03
CA MET A 1 118.81 -43.49 -43.08
C MET A 1 117.56 -43.38 -42.22
N ARG A 2 117.63 -42.67 -41.08
CA ARG A 2 116.57 -42.17 -40.14
C ARG A 2 115.42 -43.14 -39.74
N VAL A 3 114.98 -43.33 -38.49
CA VAL A 3 115.27 -42.91 -37.09
C VAL A 3 114.23 -43.68 -36.22
N LEU A 4 114.66 -44.15 -35.03
CA LEU A 4 113.97 -44.53 -33.76
C LEU A 4 112.47 -44.91 -33.81
N GLY A 5 111.96 -46.02 -33.26
CA GLY A 5 112.23 -46.66 -31.97
C GLY A 5 110.97 -46.56 -31.10
N PHE A 6 110.23 -47.66 -30.88
CA PHE A 6 109.06 -47.69 -30.00
C PHE A 6 109.20 -48.75 -28.91
N VAL A 7 109.17 -48.27 -27.67
CA VAL A 7 109.34 -49.00 -26.42
C VAL A 7 107.97 -49.41 -25.88
N VAL A 8 107.87 -50.65 -25.41
CA VAL A 8 106.74 -51.20 -24.65
C VAL A 8 106.68 -50.55 -23.26
N LEU A 9 105.51 -50.07 -22.84
CA LEU A 9 105.27 -49.64 -21.45
C LEU A 9 104.02 -50.32 -20.89
N VAL A 10 104.22 -51.00 -19.76
CA VAL A 10 103.21 -51.62 -18.90
C VAL A 10 102.42 -50.54 -18.17
N LEU A 11 101.08 -50.61 -18.20
CA LEU A 11 100.19 -49.68 -17.49
C LEU A 11 99.64 -50.34 -16.22
N ALA A 12 100.07 -49.82 -15.08
CA ALA A 12 99.53 -50.10 -13.75
C ALA A 12 98.31 -49.23 -13.46
N ALA A 13 97.35 -49.82 -12.74
CA ALA A 13 96.08 -49.22 -12.35
C ALA A 13 96.23 -48.15 -11.25
N ALA A 14 95.41 -47.10 -11.32
CA ALA A 14 95.06 -46.24 -10.20
C ALA A 14 93.53 -46.16 -10.10
N GLY A 15 92.98 -46.70 -9.00
CA GLY A 15 91.55 -46.68 -8.70
C GLY A 15 91.10 -45.30 -8.25
N GLY A 16 90.21 -44.67 -9.01
CA GLY A 16 89.41 -43.54 -8.58
C GLY A 16 88.06 -44.02 -8.05
N ALA A 17 87.83 -43.86 -6.76
CA ALA A 17 86.51 -44.08 -6.16
C ALA A 17 85.54 -43.01 -6.66
N VAL A 18 84.59 -43.40 -7.52
CA VAL A 18 83.44 -42.58 -7.89
C VAL A 18 82.46 -42.62 -6.72
N LEU A 19 82.43 -41.55 -5.92
CA LEU A 19 81.38 -41.37 -4.92
C LEU A 19 80.03 -41.23 -5.65
N PRO A 20 78.96 -41.91 -5.21
CA PRO A 20 77.63 -41.68 -5.77
C PRO A 20 77.23 -40.24 -5.45
N VAL A 21 76.96 -39.46 -6.49
CA VAL A 21 76.25 -38.19 -6.38
C VAL A 21 74.90 -38.53 -5.77
N GLY A 22 74.67 -38.12 -4.52
CA GLY A 22 73.39 -38.29 -3.84
C GLY A 22 72.30 -37.71 -4.73
N GLN A 23 71.35 -38.55 -5.15
CA GLN A 23 70.15 -38.08 -5.81
C GLN A 23 69.48 -37.08 -4.88
N SER A 24 69.30 -35.85 -5.34
CA SER A 24 68.38 -34.90 -4.70
C SER A 24 67.02 -35.58 -4.70
N GLN A 25 66.61 -36.07 -3.53
CA GLN A 25 65.30 -36.66 -3.35
C GLN A 25 64.29 -35.53 -3.56
N ALA A 26 63.43 -35.68 -4.57
CA ALA A 26 62.40 -34.68 -4.86
C ALA A 26 61.50 -34.52 -3.62
N ALA A 27 61.13 -33.28 -3.31
CA ALA A 27 60.22 -32.98 -2.21
C ALA A 27 58.88 -33.72 -2.43
N ALA A 28 58.31 -34.21 -1.35
CA ALA A 28 57.07 -34.96 -1.38
C ALA A 28 55.86 -34.01 -1.45
N PRO A 29 54.81 -34.37 -2.20
CA PRO A 29 53.64 -33.51 -2.37
C PRO A 29 52.88 -33.32 -1.05
N THR A 30 52.65 -32.06 -0.69
CA THR A 30 51.96 -31.65 0.54
C THR A 30 50.47 -31.38 0.28
N SER A 31 49.62 -31.64 1.27
CA SER A 31 48.23 -31.23 1.32
C SER A 31 47.98 -30.34 2.53
N LEU A 32 47.36 -29.18 2.29
CA LEU A 32 46.98 -28.19 3.29
C LEU A 32 45.45 -28.11 3.38
N VAL A 33 44.90 -28.53 4.51
CA VAL A 33 43.45 -28.56 4.75
C VAL A 33 43.07 -27.55 5.82
N LEU A 34 42.00 -26.78 5.55
CA LEU A 34 41.43 -25.81 6.46
C LEU A 34 39.98 -26.18 6.80
N SER A 35 39.60 -26.02 8.06
CA SER A 35 38.21 -26.15 8.52
C SER A 35 37.93 -25.21 9.70
N ALA A 36 36.67 -24.83 9.89
CA ALA A 36 36.21 -24.09 11.06
C ALA A 36 34.72 -24.32 11.29
N ASP A 37 34.31 -24.36 12.56
CA ASP A 37 32.89 -24.34 12.92
C ASP A 37 32.28 -22.95 12.68
N PRO A 38 30.98 -22.86 12.34
CA PRO A 38 30.31 -21.58 12.16
C PRO A 38 30.28 -20.74 13.45
N ALA A 39 30.84 -19.53 13.39
CA ALA A 39 30.75 -18.55 14.46
C ALA A 39 29.88 -17.36 14.06
N TYR A 40 29.33 -16.66 15.05
CA TYR A 40 28.59 -15.43 14.81
C TYR A 40 29.52 -14.31 14.33
N ALA A 41 29.05 -13.47 13.41
CA ALA A 41 29.82 -12.29 13.02
C ALA A 41 30.12 -11.39 14.23
N GLY A 42 31.37 -10.98 14.41
CA GLY A 42 31.88 -10.28 15.60
C GLY A 42 32.57 -11.20 16.62
N ASN A 43 32.47 -12.52 16.46
CA ASN A 43 33.17 -13.49 17.29
C ASN A 43 34.24 -14.22 16.44
N ASP A 44 35.23 -14.80 17.11
CA ASP A 44 36.24 -15.62 16.44
C ASP A 44 35.69 -17.01 16.09
N ALA A 45 36.05 -17.50 14.90
CA ALA A 45 35.97 -18.91 14.56
C ALA A 45 37.38 -19.51 14.71
N THR A 46 37.48 -20.69 15.32
CA THR A 46 38.73 -21.43 15.41
C THR A 46 39.02 -22.07 14.05
N LEU A 47 39.99 -21.53 13.31
CA LEU A 47 40.46 -22.11 12.07
C LEU A 47 41.43 -23.25 12.38
N ALA A 48 41.01 -24.49 12.12
CA ALA A 48 41.86 -25.66 12.17
C ALA A 48 42.63 -25.80 10.86
N ILE A 49 43.93 -26.05 10.99
CA ILE A 49 44.89 -26.17 9.91
C ILE A 49 45.54 -27.54 10.03
N ARG A 50 45.62 -28.28 8.93
CA ARG A 50 46.32 -29.57 8.87
C ARG A 50 47.23 -29.61 7.66
N VAL A 51 48.51 -29.94 7.90
CA VAL A 51 49.53 -30.14 6.87
C VAL A 51 49.92 -31.62 6.87
N VAL A 52 49.76 -32.29 5.74
CA VAL A 52 50.17 -33.68 5.56
C VAL A 52 50.96 -33.85 4.27
N SER A 53 51.89 -34.79 4.23
CA SER A 53 52.64 -35.18 3.03
C SER A 53 52.53 -36.69 2.85
N GLN A 54 52.07 -37.15 1.69
CA GLN A 54 51.82 -38.58 1.40
C GLN A 54 50.99 -39.34 2.47
N GLY A 55 50.19 -38.63 3.27
CA GLY A 55 49.36 -39.19 4.34
C GLY A 55 49.91 -39.00 5.75
N ASP A 56 51.20 -38.67 5.88
CA ASP A 56 51.86 -38.45 7.16
C ASP A 56 51.81 -36.99 7.62
N PRO A 57 51.74 -36.71 8.93
CA PRO A 57 51.77 -35.35 9.45
C PRO A 57 53.09 -34.63 9.18
N VAL A 58 53.03 -33.34 8.84
CA VAL A 58 54.22 -32.48 8.74
C VAL A 58 54.32 -31.60 9.99
N PRO A 59 55.18 -31.95 10.97
CA PRO A 59 55.34 -31.16 12.19
C PRO A 59 56.22 -29.93 11.97
N ALA A 60 56.10 -28.94 12.86
CA ALA A 60 56.89 -27.71 12.83
C ALA A 60 56.82 -26.91 11.52
N ALA A 61 55.77 -27.12 10.72
CA ALA A 61 55.56 -26.43 9.44
C ALA A 61 55.04 -25.01 9.68
N PRO A 62 55.75 -23.95 9.24
CA PRO A 62 55.25 -22.59 9.33
C PRO A 62 54.21 -22.31 8.24
N VAL A 63 52.99 -21.99 8.67
CA VAL A 63 51.86 -21.67 7.79
C VAL A 63 51.50 -20.20 7.95
N THR A 64 51.69 -19.43 6.87
CA THR A 64 51.29 -18.01 6.83
C THR A 64 49.80 -17.91 6.53
N LEU A 65 49.09 -17.11 7.32
CA LEU A 65 47.65 -16.88 7.20
C LEU A 65 47.39 -15.44 6.77
N GLU A 66 46.51 -15.27 5.79
CA GLU A 66 46.06 -13.98 5.28
C GLU A 66 44.54 -13.96 5.13
N ARG A 67 43.95 -12.77 5.20
CA ARG A 67 42.52 -12.51 4.94
C ARG A 67 42.36 -11.61 3.75
N ARG A 68 41.35 -11.87 2.92
CA ARG A 68 40.93 -10.92 1.91
C ARG A 68 40.05 -9.82 2.51
N LEU A 69 40.50 -8.58 2.48
CA LEU A 69 39.76 -7.38 2.89
C LEU A 69 39.75 -6.39 1.71
N ASP A 70 38.56 -5.95 1.30
CA ASP A 70 38.37 -4.95 0.24
C ASP A 70 39.16 -5.24 -1.06
N GLY A 71 39.31 -6.54 -1.38
CA GLY A 71 40.01 -7.03 -2.57
C GLY A 71 41.48 -7.37 -2.37
N ALA A 72 42.14 -6.88 -1.31
CA ALA A 72 43.53 -7.13 -0.99
C ALA A 72 43.72 -8.23 0.06
N TRP A 73 44.88 -8.89 0.08
CA TRP A 73 45.25 -9.84 1.13
C TRP A 73 45.98 -9.11 2.25
N THR A 74 45.56 -9.36 3.49
CA THR A 74 46.13 -8.77 4.70
C THR A 74 46.57 -9.89 5.63
N ALA A 75 47.79 -9.80 6.17
CA ALA A 75 48.31 -10.80 7.09
C ALA A 75 47.42 -10.93 8.35
N ILE A 76 47.14 -12.17 8.73
CA ILE A 76 46.57 -12.54 10.04
C ILE A 76 47.74 -12.87 10.98
N GLY A 77 48.71 -13.64 10.50
CA GLY A 77 49.85 -14.12 11.28
C GLY A 77 50.43 -15.39 10.68
N THR A 78 51.39 -15.98 11.38
CA THR A 78 51.99 -17.28 11.03
C THR A 78 51.79 -18.21 12.20
N VAL A 79 51.34 -19.44 11.93
CA VAL A 79 51.23 -20.50 12.93
C VAL A 79 52.13 -21.66 12.55
N THR A 80 52.56 -22.44 13.54
CA THR A 80 53.42 -23.59 13.34
C THR A 80 52.67 -24.85 13.71
N THR A 81 52.75 -25.91 12.91
CA THR A 81 52.09 -27.19 13.21
C THR A 81 52.74 -27.93 14.38
N ASP A 82 51.92 -28.61 15.17
CA ASP A 82 52.34 -29.53 16.22
C ASP A 82 52.86 -30.88 15.66
N THR A 83 53.15 -31.83 16.54
CA THR A 83 53.62 -33.17 16.17
C THR A 83 52.62 -33.98 15.34
N GLU A 84 51.34 -33.62 15.36
CA GLU A 84 50.28 -34.25 14.55
C GLU A 84 50.01 -33.48 13.25
N GLY A 85 50.87 -32.51 12.90
CA GLY A 85 50.74 -31.70 11.70
C GLY A 85 49.55 -30.74 11.77
N ARG A 86 49.10 -30.38 12.98
CA ARG A 86 47.92 -29.53 13.20
C ARG A 86 48.30 -28.19 13.81
N ALA A 87 47.53 -27.16 13.46
CA ALA A 87 47.59 -25.87 14.12
C ALA A 87 46.18 -25.27 14.22
N THR A 88 45.98 -24.32 15.13
CA THR A 88 44.73 -23.57 15.21
C THR A 88 45.00 -22.08 15.30
N GLN A 89 44.09 -21.28 14.74
CA GLN A 89 44.14 -19.83 14.82
C GLN A 89 42.73 -19.28 15.04
N PRO A 90 42.47 -18.46 16.08
CA PRO A 90 41.23 -17.68 16.16
C PRO A 90 41.18 -16.63 15.05
N VAL A 91 40.10 -16.63 14.28
CA VAL A 91 39.90 -15.71 13.17
C VAL A 91 38.50 -15.08 13.23
N LEU A 92 38.44 -13.75 13.42
CA LEU A 92 37.19 -12.99 13.55
C LEU A 92 36.24 -13.17 12.36
N VAL A 93 35.02 -13.63 12.58
CA VAL A 93 34.00 -13.69 11.53
C VAL A 93 33.41 -12.30 11.28
N ARG A 94 33.42 -11.83 10.03
CA ARG A 94 32.91 -10.52 9.60
C ARG A 94 31.48 -10.64 9.05
N LYS A 95 30.72 -9.54 9.12
CA LYS A 95 29.34 -9.48 8.61
C LYS A 95 29.26 -9.55 7.07
N GLU A 96 30.26 -8.99 6.39
CA GLU A 96 30.38 -9.01 4.94
C GLU A 96 31.01 -10.34 4.51
N PRO A 97 30.32 -11.21 3.74
CA PRO A 97 30.85 -12.52 3.36
C PRO A 97 32.17 -12.47 2.61
N GLY A 98 32.42 -11.41 1.83
CA GLY A 98 33.68 -11.18 1.13
C GLY A 98 34.89 -11.14 2.07
N ASN A 99 34.71 -10.61 3.28
CA ASN A 99 35.76 -10.40 4.28
C ASN A 99 36.04 -11.63 5.16
N ASN A 100 35.45 -12.78 4.80
CA ASN A 100 35.63 -14.07 5.47
C ASN A 100 36.42 -15.07 4.63
N LEU A 101 37.01 -14.64 3.50
CA LEU A 101 37.91 -15.46 2.72
C LEU A 101 39.32 -15.38 3.33
N VAL A 102 39.85 -16.52 3.75
CA VAL A 102 41.22 -16.67 4.25
C VAL A 102 42.06 -17.48 3.27
N ARG A 103 43.37 -17.26 3.31
CA ARG A 103 44.39 -18.02 2.59
C ARG A 103 45.41 -18.52 3.59
N ALA A 104 45.77 -19.78 3.49
CA ALA A 104 46.88 -20.38 4.20
C ALA A 104 47.94 -20.81 3.18
N THR A 105 49.19 -20.49 3.48
CA THR A 105 50.33 -20.78 2.62
C THR A 105 51.41 -21.47 3.44
N TYR A 106 51.75 -22.69 3.06
CA TYR A 106 52.98 -23.36 3.48
C TYR A 106 54.00 -23.21 2.34
N ALA A 107 55.15 -22.63 2.64
CA ALA A 107 56.17 -22.31 1.63
C ALA A 107 56.97 -23.53 1.15
N GLY A 108 56.73 -24.72 1.73
CA GLY A 108 57.56 -25.89 1.52
C GLY A 108 58.83 -25.86 2.34
N ASP A 109 59.56 -26.97 2.32
CA ASP A 109 60.91 -27.10 2.86
C ASP A 109 61.76 -28.02 1.94
N ALA A 110 62.92 -28.48 2.42
CA ALA A 110 63.80 -29.34 1.63
C ALA A 110 63.18 -30.71 1.28
N THR A 111 62.11 -31.12 1.96
CA THR A 111 61.49 -32.45 1.89
C THR A 111 60.01 -32.42 1.53
N HIS A 112 59.35 -31.26 1.58
CA HIS A 112 57.92 -31.09 1.35
C HIS A 112 57.63 -29.95 0.36
N ASP A 113 56.76 -30.20 -0.62
CA ASP A 113 56.36 -29.21 -1.61
C ASP A 113 55.57 -28.04 -0.99
N PRO A 114 55.68 -26.81 -1.53
CA PRO A 114 54.83 -25.68 -1.14
C PRO A 114 53.37 -25.96 -1.47
N GLU A 115 52.48 -25.49 -0.61
CA GLU A 115 51.04 -25.63 -0.82
C GLU A 115 50.28 -24.39 -0.34
N THR A 116 49.26 -24.00 -1.08
CA THR A 116 48.41 -22.84 -0.75
C THR A 116 46.95 -23.19 -0.90
N THR A 117 46.16 -22.96 0.14
CA THR A 117 44.72 -23.21 0.11
C THR A 117 43.92 -21.99 0.55
N ARG A 118 42.66 -21.91 0.10
CA ARG A 118 41.72 -20.85 0.47
C ARG A 118 40.50 -21.45 1.14
N TYR A 119 40.02 -20.77 2.18
CA TYR A 119 38.86 -21.20 2.92
C TYR A 119 37.94 -20.01 3.23
N ARG A 120 36.64 -20.23 3.18
CA ARG A 120 35.66 -19.21 3.54
C ARG A 120 35.07 -19.56 4.89
N LEU A 121 35.35 -18.73 5.90
CA LEU A 121 34.82 -18.95 7.25
C LEU A 121 33.28 -18.93 7.20
N PRO A 122 32.61 -19.98 7.71
CA PRO A 122 31.16 -20.04 7.76
C PRO A 122 30.62 -19.04 8.80
N ILE A 123 29.53 -18.35 8.43
CA ILE A 123 28.85 -17.40 9.33
C ILE A 123 27.63 -18.09 9.94
N ARG A 124 27.57 -18.14 11.28
CA ARG A 124 26.34 -18.49 12.00
C ARG A 124 25.40 -17.26 12.02
N LYS A 125 24.16 -17.42 11.57
CA LYS A 125 23.18 -16.33 11.56
C LYS A 125 22.56 -16.11 12.92
N ARG A 126 22.35 -14.85 13.29
CA ARG A 126 21.53 -14.46 14.45
C ARG A 126 20.06 -14.38 14.05
N ASN A 127 19.16 -14.72 14.99
CA ASN A 127 17.72 -14.53 14.80
C ASN A 127 17.41 -13.05 14.55
N GLY A 128 16.64 -12.75 13.52
CA GLY A 128 16.17 -11.40 13.22
C GLY A 128 14.88 -11.06 13.98
N LYS A 129 14.69 -9.79 14.32
CA LYS A 129 13.45 -9.27 14.89
C LYS A 129 13.08 -7.95 14.22
N VAL A 130 12.01 -7.94 13.44
CA VAL A 130 11.48 -6.74 12.77
C VAL A 130 10.16 -6.32 13.41
N THR A 131 10.04 -5.04 13.76
CA THR A 131 8.84 -4.44 14.34
C THR A 131 8.38 -3.24 13.52
N ILE A 132 7.09 -2.95 13.61
CA ILE A 132 6.49 -1.71 13.10
C ILE A 132 6.34 -0.73 14.25
N ASP A 133 6.66 0.53 13.99
CA ASP A 133 6.48 1.68 14.87
C ASP A 133 5.62 2.71 14.13
N ALA A 134 4.31 2.67 14.40
CA ALA A 134 3.30 3.45 13.68
C ALA A 134 2.13 3.80 14.61
N PRO A 135 1.40 4.90 14.36
CA PRO A 135 0.19 5.22 15.12
C PRO A 135 -0.89 4.16 14.91
N ARG A 136 -1.83 4.04 15.85
CA ARG A 136 -3.00 3.14 15.72
C ARG A 136 -4.13 3.77 14.89
N GLU A 137 -4.19 5.09 14.86
CA GLU A 137 -5.20 5.88 14.19
C GLU A 137 -4.54 6.94 13.30
N PHE A 138 -5.19 7.29 12.20
CA PHE A 138 -4.83 8.47 11.41
C PHE A 138 -6.06 9.12 10.80
N VAL A 139 -5.98 10.41 10.52
CA VAL A 139 -7.08 11.14 9.88
C VAL A 139 -6.95 11.02 8.35
N ASP A 140 -8.03 10.62 7.67
CA ASP A 140 -8.12 10.51 6.20
C ASP A 140 -7.62 11.78 5.53
N GLU A 141 -6.99 11.61 4.36
CA GLU A 141 -6.36 12.70 3.60
C GLU A 141 -5.17 13.39 4.29
N ARG A 142 -4.74 12.92 5.47
CA ARG A 142 -3.45 13.25 6.06
C ARG A 142 -2.43 12.13 5.86
N SER A 143 -1.15 12.45 6.02
CA SER A 143 -0.08 11.46 5.96
C SER A 143 0.27 10.92 7.34
N ALA A 144 0.26 9.59 7.47
CA ALA A 144 0.77 8.88 8.63
C ALA A 144 2.22 8.44 8.40
N ARG A 145 3.07 8.50 9.43
CA ARG A 145 4.42 7.95 9.39
C ARG A 145 4.36 6.49 9.82
N ILE A 146 4.93 5.59 9.01
CA ILE A 146 5.13 4.18 9.37
C ILE A 146 6.63 3.95 9.47
N GLY A 147 7.09 3.73 10.69
CA GLY A 147 8.44 3.30 11.01
C GLY A 147 8.56 1.79 11.07
N VAL A 148 9.78 1.31 10.84
CA VAL A 148 10.19 -0.06 11.11
C VAL A 148 11.49 -0.05 11.88
N ARG A 149 11.69 -1.05 12.75
CA ARG A 149 12.95 -1.31 13.45
C ARG A 149 13.33 -2.77 13.24
N TRP A 150 14.57 -3.01 12.84
CA TRP A 150 15.13 -4.36 12.68
C TRP A 150 16.35 -4.51 13.59
N THR A 151 16.27 -5.46 14.51
CA THR A 151 17.37 -5.87 15.40
C THR A 151 17.64 -7.37 15.28
N THR A 152 18.70 -7.85 15.92
CA THR A 152 18.83 -9.25 16.29
C THR A 152 17.89 -9.58 17.47
N GLY A 153 17.77 -10.86 17.82
CA GLY A 153 17.05 -11.30 19.03
C GLY A 153 17.57 -10.67 20.32
N GLU A 154 18.87 -10.36 20.37
CA GLU A 154 19.56 -9.71 21.50
C GLU A 154 19.48 -8.17 21.45
N GLY A 155 18.85 -7.60 20.42
CA GLY A 155 18.63 -6.16 20.31
C GLY A 155 19.69 -5.39 19.52
N GLU A 156 20.71 -6.06 18.96
CA GLU A 156 21.72 -5.43 18.10
C GLU A 156 21.05 -4.86 16.83
N PRO A 157 21.23 -3.57 16.50
CA PRO A 157 20.66 -2.98 15.29
C PRO A 157 21.17 -3.61 13.99
N VAL A 158 20.26 -3.89 13.06
CA VAL A 158 20.61 -4.41 11.73
C VAL A 158 20.65 -3.26 10.73
N ALA A 159 21.84 -2.75 10.44
CA ALA A 159 22.06 -1.66 9.49
C ALA A 159 22.06 -2.13 8.03
N ARG A 160 21.69 -1.24 7.11
CA ARG A 160 21.65 -1.45 5.64
C ARG A 160 20.76 -2.60 5.16
N GLY A 161 19.98 -3.19 6.07
CA GLY A 161 19.04 -4.26 5.80
C GLY A 161 17.82 -3.76 5.03
N VAL A 162 17.29 -4.60 4.14
CA VAL A 162 16.09 -4.28 3.36
C VAL A 162 14.84 -4.87 4.04
N VAL A 163 13.88 -4.01 4.34
CA VAL A 163 12.58 -4.35 4.91
C VAL A 163 11.47 -4.04 3.91
N ARG A 164 10.67 -5.03 3.57
CA ARG A 164 9.47 -4.90 2.74
C ARG A 164 8.29 -4.54 3.63
N LEU A 165 7.78 -3.33 3.47
CA LEU A 165 6.56 -2.88 4.14
C LEU A 165 5.36 -3.22 3.27
N GLU A 166 4.39 -3.93 3.83
CA GLU A 166 3.19 -4.38 3.13
C GLU A 166 1.92 -3.92 3.83
N LYS A 167 0.88 -3.71 3.02
CA LYS A 167 -0.46 -3.31 3.45
C LYS A 167 -1.49 -4.28 2.89
N ARG A 168 -2.51 -4.60 3.68
CA ARG A 168 -3.78 -5.13 3.16
C ARG A 168 -4.97 -4.36 3.74
N ILE A 169 -6.09 -4.43 3.03
CA ILE A 169 -7.39 -3.97 3.51
C ILE A 169 -8.20 -5.19 3.98
N THR A 170 -9.33 -4.99 4.65
CA THR A 170 -10.18 -6.08 5.10
C THR A 170 -10.60 -6.97 3.93
N ARG A 171 -10.35 -8.29 4.02
CA ARG A 171 -10.55 -9.30 2.95
C ARG A 171 -9.69 -9.09 1.68
N GLY A 172 -8.68 -8.24 1.72
CA GLY A 172 -7.73 -8.04 0.63
C GLY A 172 -6.42 -8.82 0.81
N GLU A 173 -5.66 -8.92 -0.27
CA GLU A 173 -4.31 -9.49 -0.26
C GLU A 173 -3.26 -8.49 0.26
N TRP A 174 -2.14 -9.04 0.75
CA TRP A 174 -0.98 -8.24 1.12
C TRP A 174 -0.28 -7.68 -0.12
N LYS A 175 -0.18 -6.35 -0.18
CA LYS A 175 0.49 -5.62 -1.27
C LYS A 175 1.73 -4.91 -0.75
N LEU A 176 2.81 -4.97 -1.52
CA LEU A 176 4.02 -4.21 -1.22
C LEU A 176 3.74 -2.70 -1.33
N VAL A 177 4.05 -1.96 -0.28
CA VAL A 177 3.95 -0.49 -0.25
C VAL A 177 5.32 0.15 -0.45
N ALA A 178 6.34 -0.35 0.25
CA ALA A 178 7.69 0.20 0.16
C ALA A 178 8.77 -0.85 0.46
N LYS A 179 9.96 -0.66 -0.12
CA LYS A 179 11.19 -1.32 0.33
C LYS A 179 12.02 -0.28 1.07
N LEU A 180 12.20 -0.48 2.36
CA LEU A 180 12.90 0.43 3.26
C LEU A 180 14.28 -0.12 3.57
N ARG A 181 15.30 0.74 3.57
CA ARG A 181 16.66 0.37 3.99
C ARG A 181 16.92 0.93 5.38
N THR A 182 17.34 0.08 6.31
CA THR A 182 17.63 0.50 7.68
C THR A 182 18.92 1.31 7.80
N ASN A 183 18.91 2.32 8.66
CA ASN A 183 20.07 3.12 9.03
C ASN A 183 20.95 2.40 10.08
N ALA A 184 21.95 3.10 10.64
CA ALA A 184 22.86 2.54 11.64
C ALA A 184 22.14 2.04 12.90
N GLU A 185 21.03 2.68 13.29
CA GLU A 185 20.20 2.31 14.44
C GLU A 185 19.15 1.23 14.10
N GLY A 186 19.23 0.61 12.91
CA GLY A 186 18.32 -0.44 12.48
C GLY A 186 16.92 0.08 12.16
N ARG A 187 16.75 1.39 11.94
CA ARG A 187 15.45 2.03 11.72
C ARG A 187 15.28 2.47 10.28
N ALA A 188 14.05 2.45 9.80
CA ALA A 188 13.64 3.09 8.55
C ALA A 188 12.19 3.56 8.66
N ALA A 189 11.76 4.50 7.82
CA ALA A 189 10.38 4.97 7.84
C ALA A 189 9.92 5.44 6.46
N THR A 190 8.61 5.48 6.27
CA THR A 190 7.97 6.11 5.12
C THR A 190 6.69 6.83 5.56
N ARG A 191 6.17 7.71 4.70
CA ARG A 191 4.86 8.33 4.87
C ARG A 191 3.85 7.67 3.95
N VAL A 192 2.66 7.43 4.47
CA VAL A 192 1.54 6.81 3.74
C VAL A 192 0.28 7.63 3.94
N SER A 193 -0.67 7.53 3.02
CA SER A 193 -1.99 8.16 3.13
C SER A 193 -3.07 7.16 2.73
N PRO A 194 -3.32 6.13 3.56
CA PRO A 194 -4.42 5.19 3.34
C PRO A 194 -5.74 5.95 3.26
N ARG A 195 -6.72 5.39 2.56
CA ARG A 195 -8.08 5.96 2.46
C ARG A 195 -9.12 5.12 3.17
N GLU A 196 -8.68 4.10 3.89
CA GLU A 196 -9.49 3.08 4.53
C GLU A 196 -8.64 2.37 5.59
N ASP A 197 -9.31 1.72 6.53
CA ASP A 197 -8.69 0.92 7.58
C ASP A 197 -7.78 -0.13 6.98
N SER A 198 -6.62 -0.35 7.61
CA SER A 198 -5.60 -1.18 7.00
C SER A 198 -4.73 -1.92 7.99
N HIS A 199 -4.29 -3.09 7.54
CA HIS A 199 -3.36 -3.93 8.27
C HIS A 199 -1.99 -3.86 7.61
N TRP A 200 -0.95 -3.75 8.42
CA TRP A 200 0.43 -3.54 8.00
C TRP A 200 1.35 -4.62 8.56
N ARG A 201 2.33 -5.05 7.77
CA ARG A 201 3.42 -5.91 8.25
C ARG A 201 4.72 -5.54 7.57
N ALA A 202 5.82 -5.75 8.29
CA ALA A 202 7.17 -5.57 7.81
C ALA A 202 7.82 -6.96 7.65
N ARG A 203 8.45 -7.23 6.50
CA ARG A 203 9.25 -8.44 6.29
C ARG A 203 10.68 -8.08 5.95
N SER A 204 11.64 -8.53 6.75
CA SER A 204 13.05 -8.37 6.39
C SER A 204 13.47 -9.41 5.35
N VAL A 205 14.44 -9.08 4.49
CA VAL A 205 14.94 -9.99 3.45
C VAL A 205 15.94 -11.02 4.00
N GLY A 206 16.45 -10.81 5.21
CA GLY A 206 17.60 -11.54 5.76
C GLY A 206 18.92 -11.00 5.20
N LEU A 207 19.99 -11.22 5.95
CA LEU A 207 21.37 -10.90 5.58
C LEU A 207 22.25 -12.15 5.78
N PRO A 208 23.50 -12.15 5.31
CA PRO A 208 24.41 -13.27 5.54
C PRO A 208 24.63 -13.61 7.01
N TRP A 209 24.49 -12.65 7.92
CA TRP A 209 24.71 -12.79 9.36
C TRP A 209 23.44 -12.68 10.22
N VAL A 210 22.27 -12.39 9.63
CA VAL A 210 20.97 -12.28 10.33
C VAL A 210 19.88 -12.96 9.53
N GLU A 211 19.05 -13.74 10.20
CA GLU A 211 17.87 -14.35 9.59
C GLU A 211 16.82 -13.31 9.18
N ARG A 212 15.96 -13.72 8.25
CA ARG A 212 14.75 -12.94 7.91
C ARG A 212 13.72 -13.07 9.02
N ASP A 213 12.87 -12.07 9.15
CA ASP A 213 11.76 -12.05 10.10
C ASP A 213 10.53 -11.35 9.50
N THR A 214 9.36 -11.62 10.07
CA THR A 214 8.10 -10.95 9.75
C THR A 214 7.47 -10.39 11.02
N SER A 215 7.20 -9.08 11.02
CA SER A 215 6.60 -8.42 12.17
C SER A 215 5.20 -8.95 12.47
N ARG A 216 4.74 -8.73 13.71
CA ARG A 216 3.31 -8.76 14.01
C ARG A 216 2.54 -7.81 13.09
N THR A 217 1.28 -8.12 12.86
CA THR A 217 0.39 -7.25 12.08
C THR A 217 0.04 -6.02 12.91
N HIS A 218 0.20 -4.84 12.33
CA HIS A 218 -0.19 -3.55 12.90
C HIS A 218 -1.48 -3.07 12.25
N PHE A 219 -2.52 -2.80 13.05
CA PHE A 219 -3.77 -2.22 12.56
C PHE A 219 -3.69 -0.69 12.59
N LEU A 220 -4.12 -0.07 11.51
CA LEU A 220 -4.19 1.38 11.35
C LEU A 220 -5.62 1.76 10.97
N ASP A 221 -6.32 2.35 11.93
CA ASP A 221 -7.69 2.84 11.83
C ASP A 221 -7.74 4.18 11.09
N ASN A 222 -8.61 4.27 10.08
CA ASN A 222 -8.84 5.51 9.35
C ASN A 222 -9.96 6.30 10.04
N LEU A 223 -9.67 7.54 10.39
CA LEU A 223 -10.63 8.44 10.99
C LEU A 223 -11.10 9.49 9.97
N PRO A 224 -12.39 9.87 10.00
CA PRO A 224 -12.90 10.91 9.11
C PRO A 224 -12.23 12.26 9.39
N PRO A 225 -11.99 13.11 8.35
CA PRO A 225 -11.46 14.45 8.54
C PRO A 225 -12.54 15.48 8.91
N GLY A 226 -13.82 15.12 8.76
CA GLY A 226 -14.98 15.91 9.13
C GLY A 226 -15.63 15.40 10.41
N VAL A 227 -16.68 16.09 10.85
CA VAL A 227 -17.44 15.72 12.05
C VAL A 227 -18.59 14.80 11.64
N PRO A 228 -18.62 13.54 12.10
CA PRO A 228 -19.75 12.63 11.89
C PRO A 228 -21.07 13.26 12.34
N VAL A 229 -22.16 12.87 11.72
CA VAL A 229 -23.51 13.28 12.13
C VAL A 229 -23.92 12.44 13.33
N SER A 230 -24.21 13.10 14.44
CA SER A 230 -24.88 12.50 15.58
C SER A 230 -26.39 12.64 15.38
N LEU A 231 -27.09 11.52 15.19
CA LEU A 231 -28.54 11.51 15.07
C LEU A 231 -29.18 11.23 16.45
N PRO A 232 -30.39 11.74 16.72
CA PRO A 232 -31.14 11.37 17.92
C PRO A 232 -31.30 9.85 18.03
N ALA A 233 -31.22 9.29 19.24
CA ALA A 233 -31.29 7.84 19.45
C ALA A 233 -32.60 7.23 18.93
N ALA A 234 -33.71 7.98 19.01
CA ALA A 234 -35.02 7.56 18.50
C ALA A 234 -35.19 7.73 16.97
N ALA A 235 -34.22 8.33 16.27
CA ALA A 235 -34.33 8.57 14.84
C ALA A 235 -34.27 7.23 14.07
N PRO A 236 -35.23 6.98 13.15
CA PRO A 236 -35.22 5.75 12.39
C PRO A 236 -34.08 5.72 11.36
N SER A 237 -33.53 4.53 11.10
CA SER A 237 -32.49 4.33 10.08
C SER A 237 -33.07 4.04 8.70
N PRO A 238 -32.38 4.43 7.60
CA PRO A 238 -32.81 4.12 6.24
C PRO A 238 -33.10 2.64 6.03
N ARG A 239 -34.23 2.34 5.37
CA ARG A 239 -34.65 0.96 5.04
C ARG A 239 -33.76 0.28 4.01
N ARG A 240 -32.98 1.05 3.26
CA ARG A 240 -32.05 0.53 2.25
C ARG A 240 -30.64 1.01 2.53
N HIS A 241 -29.72 0.08 2.74
CA HIS A 241 -28.31 0.38 2.91
C HIS A 241 -27.57 0.39 1.57
N LEU A 242 -26.75 1.43 1.36
CA LEU A 242 -25.90 1.57 0.18
C LEU A 242 -24.46 1.27 0.55
N LYS A 243 -23.69 0.77 -0.43
CA LYS A 243 -22.23 0.75 -0.29
C LYS A 243 -21.73 2.20 -0.15
N PRO A 244 -20.67 2.46 0.63
CA PRO A 244 -20.06 3.78 0.64
C PRO A 244 -19.59 4.19 -0.76
N GLN A 245 -19.80 5.45 -1.13
CA GLN A 245 -19.29 5.99 -2.40
C GLN A 245 -17.76 6.09 -2.36
N ALA A 246 -17.15 6.18 -3.54
CA ALA A 246 -15.71 6.39 -3.64
C ALA A 246 -15.28 7.64 -2.86
N HIS A 247 -14.09 7.59 -2.28
CA HIS A 247 -13.51 8.76 -1.60
C HIS A 247 -13.35 9.95 -2.56
N ALA A 248 -13.38 11.15 -2.00
CA ALA A 248 -13.22 12.38 -2.74
C ALA A 248 -11.89 12.45 -3.50
N ARG A 249 -11.93 13.18 -4.62
CA ARG A 249 -10.78 13.46 -5.48
C ARG A 249 -10.47 14.94 -5.47
N GLY A 250 -9.20 15.30 -5.50
CA GLY A 250 -8.77 16.71 -5.54
C GLY A 250 -9.19 17.52 -4.30
N ARG A 251 -8.95 18.83 -4.36
CA ARG A 251 -9.25 19.76 -3.27
C ARG A 251 -10.70 20.25 -3.32
N GLY A 252 -11.25 20.55 -2.14
CA GLY A 252 -12.56 21.18 -2.01
C GLY A 252 -13.71 20.36 -2.63
N PRO A 253 -14.79 21.02 -3.10
CA PRO A 253 -15.93 20.34 -3.72
C PRO A 253 -15.60 19.72 -5.09
N ASN A 254 -14.56 20.20 -5.79
CA ASN A 254 -14.10 19.69 -7.08
C ASN A 254 -15.23 19.35 -8.09
N PRO A 255 -16.17 20.27 -8.39
CA PRO A 255 -17.27 19.96 -9.29
C PRO A 255 -16.76 19.71 -10.71
N GLN A 256 -17.28 18.67 -11.36
CA GLN A 256 -17.01 18.35 -12.76
C GLN A 256 -18.34 18.13 -13.48
N ILE A 257 -18.63 19.00 -14.44
CA ILE A 257 -19.85 18.93 -15.25
C ILE A 257 -19.45 18.48 -16.64
N THR A 258 -19.99 17.37 -17.10
CA THR A 258 -19.72 16.82 -18.44
C THR A 258 -21.00 16.56 -19.21
N ARG A 259 -20.91 16.39 -20.53
CA ARG A 259 -21.96 15.68 -21.30
C ARG A 259 -22.12 14.27 -20.73
N ILE A 260 -23.28 13.64 -20.93
CA ILE A 260 -23.55 12.28 -20.45
C ILE A 260 -22.67 11.28 -21.23
N PRO A 261 -21.70 10.59 -20.57
CA PRO A 261 -20.90 9.56 -21.22
C PRO A 261 -21.77 8.39 -21.71
N THR A 262 -21.35 7.68 -22.77
CA THR A 262 -22.16 6.59 -23.35
C THR A 262 -22.49 5.49 -22.36
N LYS A 263 -21.53 5.07 -21.52
CA LYS A 263 -21.78 4.08 -20.47
C LYS A 263 -22.86 4.52 -19.47
N VAL A 264 -22.85 5.80 -19.10
CA VAL A 264 -23.83 6.40 -18.17
C VAL A 264 -25.20 6.47 -18.84
N TRP A 265 -25.24 6.90 -20.11
CA TRP A 265 -26.47 6.97 -20.90
C TRP A 265 -27.15 5.60 -21.07
N ASN A 266 -26.37 4.57 -21.40
CA ASN A 266 -26.89 3.22 -21.57
C ASN A 266 -27.47 2.66 -20.27
N HIS A 267 -26.87 2.99 -19.12
CA HIS A 267 -27.40 2.57 -17.82
C HIS A 267 -28.68 3.33 -17.41
N MET A 268 -28.83 4.58 -17.86
CA MET A 268 -30.04 5.36 -17.62
C MET A 268 -31.22 4.97 -18.53
N THR A 269 -30.93 4.52 -19.74
CA THR A 269 -31.94 4.25 -20.79
C THR A 269 -32.78 3.04 -20.41
N GLY A 270 -34.10 3.19 -20.45
CA GLY A 270 -35.07 2.23 -19.93
C GLY A 270 -35.30 2.29 -18.42
N ILE A 271 -34.60 3.18 -17.70
CA ILE A 271 -34.74 3.36 -16.24
C ILE A 271 -35.15 4.79 -15.91
N THR A 272 -34.19 5.70 -15.74
CA THR A 272 -34.44 7.12 -15.45
C THR A 272 -34.67 7.95 -16.70
N TRP A 273 -34.38 7.40 -17.88
CA TRP A 273 -34.71 7.98 -19.17
C TRP A 273 -35.36 6.93 -20.09
N HIS A 274 -36.40 7.29 -20.81
CA HIS A 274 -37.04 6.43 -21.82
C HIS A 274 -37.68 7.28 -22.93
N ARG A 275 -38.20 6.63 -23.98
CA ARG A 275 -38.94 7.32 -25.04
C ARG A 275 -40.14 8.07 -24.43
N GLY A 276 -40.31 9.33 -24.81
CA GLY A 276 -41.35 10.22 -24.27
C GLY A 276 -40.87 11.19 -23.19
N CYS A 277 -39.64 11.02 -22.67
CA CYS A 277 -39.04 11.98 -21.74
C CYS A 277 -38.82 13.35 -22.39
N PRO A 278 -39.08 14.46 -21.65
CA PRO A 278 -39.06 15.80 -22.22
C PRO A 278 -37.65 16.33 -22.49
N VAL A 279 -36.63 15.74 -21.87
CA VAL A 279 -35.23 16.14 -22.03
C VAL A 279 -34.44 14.96 -22.58
N GLY A 280 -33.94 15.11 -23.81
CA GLY A 280 -33.03 14.14 -24.43
C GLY A 280 -31.61 14.24 -23.88
N ARG A 281 -30.75 13.28 -24.25
CA ARG A 281 -29.34 13.20 -23.82
C ARG A 281 -28.58 14.52 -23.94
N ALA A 282 -28.76 15.25 -25.04
CA ALA A 282 -28.09 16.52 -25.30
C ALA A 282 -28.45 17.63 -24.30
N GLY A 283 -29.65 17.57 -23.73
CA GLY A 283 -30.15 18.50 -22.71
C GLY A 283 -29.72 18.14 -21.28
N LEU A 284 -29.10 16.98 -21.07
CA LEU A 284 -28.66 16.53 -19.74
C LEU A 284 -27.14 16.66 -19.56
N ARG A 285 -26.72 16.83 -18.31
CA ARG A 285 -25.31 16.87 -17.89
C ARG A 285 -25.12 15.98 -16.67
N LEU A 286 -23.94 15.38 -16.59
CA LEU A 286 -23.49 14.63 -15.43
C LEU A 286 -22.64 15.56 -14.58
N LEU A 287 -23.07 15.80 -13.35
CA LEU A 287 -22.27 16.43 -12.31
C LEU A 287 -21.63 15.33 -11.47
N ARG A 288 -20.31 15.41 -11.32
CA ARG A 288 -19.57 14.72 -10.25
C ARG A 288 -19.07 15.76 -9.27
N ILE A 289 -19.29 15.56 -7.97
CA ILE A 289 -18.89 16.54 -6.95
C ILE A 289 -18.53 15.83 -5.64
N ASN A 290 -17.59 16.40 -4.89
CA ASN A 290 -17.25 15.94 -3.55
C ASN A 290 -18.30 16.45 -2.55
N TYR A 291 -18.66 15.62 -1.58
CA TYR A 291 -19.58 15.94 -0.49
C TYR A 291 -19.05 15.36 0.83
N TRP A 292 -19.54 15.84 1.97
CA TRP A 292 -19.29 15.21 3.27
C TRP A 292 -20.36 14.16 3.54
N ASP A 293 -19.98 12.91 3.80
CA ASP A 293 -20.94 11.90 4.22
C ASP A 293 -21.30 12.02 5.71
N TYR A 294 -22.27 11.22 6.15
CA TYR A 294 -22.72 11.25 7.54
C TYR A 294 -21.67 10.71 8.51
N GLN A 295 -20.70 9.95 8.03
CA GLN A 295 -19.55 9.48 8.80
C GLN A 295 -18.42 10.52 8.85
N GLY A 296 -18.58 11.68 8.20
CA GLY A 296 -17.59 12.75 8.20
C GLY A 296 -16.47 12.57 7.17
N TYR A 297 -16.55 11.57 6.27
CA TYR A 297 -15.62 11.41 5.17
C TYR A 297 -16.01 12.28 3.98
N ARG A 298 -15.00 12.73 3.22
CA ARG A 298 -15.24 13.32 1.91
C ARG A 298 -15.45 12.20 0.89
N ARG A 299 -16.64 12.16 0.30
CA ARG A 299 -17.06 11.20 -0.74
C ARG A 299 -17.24 11.88 -2.08
N ARG A 300 -17.29 11.10 -3.15
CA ARG A 300 -17.55 11.55 -4.51
C ARG A 300 -18.90 11.03 -4.99
N GLY A 301 -19.84 11.93 -5.22
CA GLY A 301 -21.16 11.59 -5.74
C GLY A 301 -21.40 11.99 -7.19
N GLU A 302 -22.51 11.50 -7.73
CA GLU A 302 -22.95 11.72 -9.10
C GLU A 302 -24.40 12.17 -9.14
N LEU A 303 -24.69 13.15 -9.99
CA LEU A 303 -26.03 13.69 -10.20
C LEU A 303 -26.23 14.00 -11.68
N VAL A 304 -27.39 13.68 -12.23
CA VAL A 304 -27.75 14.07 -13.60
C VAL A 304 -28.80 15.16 -13.53
N ALA A 305 -28.62 16.24 -14.29
CA ALA A 305 -29.54 17.37 -14.32
C ALA A 305 -29.57 18.02 -15.70
N ALA A 306 -30.55 18.89 -15.93
CA ALA A 306 -30.65 19.67 -17.16
C ALA A 306 -29.46 20.64 -17.29
N ALA A 307 -28.95 20.76 -18.52
CA ALA A 307 -27.81 21.61 -18.85
C ALA A 307 -28.02 23.07 -18.45
N SER A 308 -29.27 23.56 -18.48
CA SER A 308 -29.65 24.93 -18.10
C SER A 308 -29.53 25.23 -16.61
N VAL A 309 -29.52 24.22 -15.74
CA VAL A 309 -29.54 24.44 -14.28
C VAL A 309 -28.50 23.65 -13.49
N VAL A 310 -27.80 22.70 -14.11
CA VAL A 310 -26.75 21.90 -13.43
C VAL A 310 -25.69 22.78 -12.76
N GLY A 311 -25.40 23.96 -13.31
CA GLY A 311 -24.50 24.94 -12.69
C GLY A 311 -25.03 25.52 -11.37
N GLN A 312 -26.34 25.71 -11.23
CA GLN A 312 -26.96 26.16 -9.98
C GLN A 312 -26.87 25.08 -8.91
N MET A 313 -27.28 23.85 -9.25
CA MET A 313 -27.16 22.69 -8.37
C MET A 313 -25.70 22.47 -7.93
N SER A 314 -24.76 22.55 -8.88
CA SER A 314 -23.33 22.42 -8.57
C SER A 314 -22.84 23.49 -7.60
N ARG A 315 -23.28 24.75 -7.71
CA ARG A 315 -22.88 25.81 -6.78
C ARG A 315 -23.50 25.63 -5.40
N ALA A 316 -24.76 25.22 -5.33
CA ALA A 316 -25.45 24.93 -4.08
C ALA A 316 -24.80 23.77 -3.32
N LEU A 317 -24.55 22.64 -4.00
CA LEU A 317 -23.86 21.50 -3.41
C LEU A 317 -22.42 21.84 -3.02
N ALA A 318 -21.73 22.69 -3.80
CA ALA A 318 -20.41 23.19 -3.42
C ALA A 318 -20.44 24.10 -2.19
N ALA A 319 -21.50 24.88 -1.99
CA ALA A 319 -21.70 25.70 -0.80
C ALA A 319 -21.98 24.83 0.43
N MET A 320 -22.88 23.84 0.30
CA MET A 320 -23.10 22.83 1.36
C MET A 320 -21.79 22.14 1.76
N TYR A 321 -20.96 21.75 0.77
CA TYR A 321 -19.65 21.17 1.01
C TYR A 321 -18.74 22.10 1.83
N ARG A 322 -18.68 23.40 1.50
CA ARG A 322 -17.86 24.39 2.21
C ARG A 322 -18.33 24.58 3.64
N GLU A 323 -19.64 24.55 3.88
CA GLU A 323 -20.26 24.62 5.21
C GLU A 323 -20.26 23.29 5.97
N LYS A 324 -19.66 22.23 5.41
CA LYS A 324 -19.63 20.87 5.99
C LYS A 324 -21.02 20.32 6.33
N LEU A 325 -22.04 20.72 5.55
CA LEU A 325 -23.39 20.18 5.61
C LEU A 325 -23.39 18.83 4.88
N PRO A 326 -23.71 17.73 5.59
CA PRO A 326 -23.49 16.40 5.06
C PRO A 326 -24.66 15.92 4.19
N LEU A 327 -24.32 15.09 3.21
CA LEU A 327 -25.28 14.32 2.42
C LEU A 327 -25.11 12.84 2.76
N ARG A 328 -26.21 12.10 2.90
CA ARG A 328 -26.11 10.68 3.22
C ARG A 328 -25.53 9.89 2.05
N SER A 329 -26.05 10.16 0.85
CA SER A 329 -25.54 9.61 -0.40
C SER A 329 -25.98 10.47 -1.59
N MET A 330 -25.33 10.30 -2.73
CA MET A 330 -25.61 10.99 -3.99
C MET A 330 -25.30 10.05 -5.15
N TYR A 331 -26.16 9.06 -5.31
CA TYR A 331 -26.21 8.12 -6.43
C TYR A 331 -27.20 8.61 -7.49
N ARG A 332 -26.91 8.34 -8.76
CA ARG A 332 -27.90 8.50 -9.83
C ARG A 332 -29.04 7.50 -9.62
N VAL A 333 -30.28 7.91 -9.88
CA VAL A 333 -31.47 7.10 -9.57
C VAL A 333 -31.51 5.80 -10.39
N ASP A 334 -30.83 5.73 -11.53
CA ASP A 334 -30.72 4.50 -12.33
C ASP A 334 -30.02 3.34 -11.61
N HIS A 335 -29.29 3.61 -10.52
CA HIS A 335 -28.73 2.57 -9.65
C HIS A 335 -29.76 1.87 -8.75
N PHE A 336 -31.01 2.33 -8.75
CA PHE A 336 -32.10 1.77 -7.97
C PHE A 336 -33.07 0.90 -8.80
N GLY A 337 -32.87 0.84 -10.12
CA GLY A 337 -33.70 0.04 -11.02
C GLY A 337 -34.97 0.76 -11.49
N TRP A 338 -35.74 0.08 -12.35
CA TRP A 338 -37.03 0.56 -12.84
C TRP A 338 -38.15 0.22 -11.86
N SER A 339 -39.12 1.11 -11.73
CA SER A 339 -40.35 0.90 -10.96
C SER A 339 -41.57 1.12 -11.85
N SER A 340 -42.39 0.07 -11.99
CA SER A 340 -43.68 0.15 -12.69
C SER A 340 -44.66 1.10 -12.01
N ARG A 341 -44.53 1.32 -10.69
CA ARG A 341 -45.40 2.19 -9.90
C ARG A 341 -45.29 3.66 -10.29
N VAL A 342 -44.07 4.12 -10.60
CA VAL A 342 -43.82 5.50 -11.04
C VAL A 342 -43.47 5.60 -12.52
N ARG A 343 -43.42 4.47 -13.23
CA ARG A 343 -43.05 4.37 -14.66
C ARG A 343 -41.74 5.10 -14.96
N GLY A 344 -40.71 4.82 -14.16
CA GLY A 344 -39.40 5.45 -14.23
C GLY A 344 -38.40 4.79 -13.29
N GLY A 345 -37.32 5.49 -12.94
CA GLY A 345 -36.39 5.02 -11.91
C GLY A 345 -37.08 4.90 -10.55
N ASP A 346 -36.72 3.87 -9.78
CA ASP A 346 -37.33 3.56 -8.48
C ASP A 346 -37.01 4.63 -7.42
N ASP A 347 -37.89 5.62 -7.38
CA ASP A 347 -37.84 6.76 -6.49
C ASP A 347 -37.99 6.35 -5.03
N TYR A 348 -38.89 5.41 -4.73
CA TYR A 348 -39.08 4.88 -3.37
C TYR A 348 -37.82 4.17 -2.85
N ALA A 349 -37.16 3.37 -3.68
CA ALA A 349 -35.89 2.74 -3.30
C ALA A 349 -34.78 3.77 -3.09
N SER A 350 -34.77 4.87 -3.87
CA SER A 350 -33.87 6.01 -3.67
C SER A 350 -34.14 6.72 -2.34
N MET A 351 -35.42 7.01 -2.07
CA MET A 351 -35.87 7.68 -0.85
C MET A 351 -35.57 6.86 0.40
N ASN A 352 -35.84 5.55 0.35
CA ASN A 352 -35.55 4.58 1.42
C ASN A 352 -34.06 4.46 1.74
N ALA A 353 -33.17 4.91 0.85
CA ALA A 353 -31.73 4.98 1.08
C ALA A 353 -31.26 6.36 1.57
N GLY A 354 -32.16 7.34 1.64
CA GLY A 354 -31.82 8.75 1.94
C GLY A 354 -30.93 9.39 0.88
N ASN A 355 -31.15 9.05 -0.38
CA ASN A 355 -30.32 9.51 -1.48
C ASN A 355 -30.60 10.97 -1.86
N THR A 356 -29.56 11.72 -2.24
CA THR A 356 -29.70 13.04 -2.87
C THR A 356 -29.66 12.86 -4.38
N SER A 357 -30.69 13.36 -5.09
CA SER A 357 -30.88 13.05 -6.52
C SER A 357 -31.56 14.19 -7.29
N ALA A 358 -31.52 14.14 -8.63
CA ALA A 358 -32.15 15.16 -9.48
C ALA A 358 -32.92 14.52 -10.64
N PHE A 359 -32.33 14.28 -11.80
CA PHE A 359 -33.07 13.78 -12.95
C PHE A 359 -33.63 12.36 -12.74
N ASN A 360 -34.96 12.24 -12.84
CA ASN A 360 -35.70 10.98 -12.93
C ASN A 360 -36.93 11.24 -13.80
N CYS A 361 -36.92 10.75 -15.05
CA CYS A 361 -38.09 10.84 -15.91
C CYS A 361 -39.11 9.78 -15.49
N ARG A 362 -40.14 10.24 -14.78
CA ARG A 362 -41.17 9.41 -14.17
C ARG A 362 -42.48 10.17 -14.05
N ASP A 363 -43.55 9.43 -13.79
CA ASP A 363 -44.81 10.00 -13.33
C ASP A 363 -44.66 10.52 -11.88
N VAL A 364 -45.48 11.50 -11.51
CA VAL A 364 -45.63 12.00 -10.13
C VAL A 364 -46.05 10.84 -9.24
N VAL A 365 -45.48 10.78 -8.04
CA VAL A 365 -45.76 9.71 -7.09
C VAL A 365 -47.27 9.66 -6.78
N GLY A 366 -47.90 8.53 -7.11
CA GLY A 366 -49.33 8.32 -6.87
C GLY A 366 -50.26 8.98 -7.89
N ARG A 367 -49.75 9.55 -8.99
CA ARG A 367 -50.55 10.15 -10.08
C ARG A 367 -50.07 9.70 -11.48
N PRO A 368 -50.45 8.48 -11.93
CA PRO A 368 -50.06 7.98 -13.24
C PRO A 368 -50.42 8.93 -14.40
N GLY A 369 -49.52 9.07 -15.38
CA GLY A 369 -49.69 9.94 -16.54
C GLY A 369 -49.40 11.43 -16.31
N VAL A 370 -49.20 11.86 -15.06
CA VAL A 370 -48.79 13.22 -14.73
C VAL A 370 -47.28 13.25 -14.52
N ARG A 371 -46.56 14.06 -15.30
CA ARG A 371 -45.10 14.05 -15.30
C ARG A 371 -44.51 14.78 -14.09
N SER A 372 -43.57 14.14 -13.39
CA SER A 372 -42.84 14.74 -12.27
C SER A 372 -41.94 15.90 -12.72
N PRO A 373 -41.77 16.97 -11.90
CA PRO A 373 -40.74 18.01 -12.10
C PRO A 373 -39.33 17.45 -12.32
N HIS A 374 -39.00 16.32 -11.68
CA HIS A 374 -37.72 15.61 -11.86
C HIS A 374 -37.47 15.17 -13.32
N SER A 375 -38.53 14.97 -14.11
CA SER A 375 -38.44 14.59 -15.52
C SER A 375 -37.83 15.66 -16.41
N TYR A 376 -37.84 16.92 -15.96
CA TYR A 376 -37.21 18.04 -16.65
C TYR A 376 -35.75 18.25 -16.23
N GLY A 377 -35.25 17.47 -15.26
CA GLY A 377 -33.89 17.60 -14.72
C GLY A 377 -33.66 18.91 -13.98
N ARG A 378 -34.73 19.55 -13.48
CA ARG A 378 -34.67 20.84 -12.80
C ARG A 378 -34.90 20.77 -11.29
N SER A 379 -35.30 19.62 -10.79
CA SER A 379 -35.54 19.39 -9.38
C SER A 379 -34.35 18.69 -8.73
N LEU A 380 -34.18 18.91 -7.43
CA LEU A 380 -33.15 18.34 -6.58
C LEU A 380 -33.79 17.94 -5.25
N ASP A 381 -33.72 16.64 -4.95
CA ASP A 381 -34.07 16.12 -3.63
C ASP A 381 -32.82 15.92 -2.82
N VAL A 382 -32.88 16.29 -1.54
CA VAL A 382 -31.72 16.23 -0.64
C VAL A 382 -32.07 15.45 0.62
N ASN A 383 -31.23 14.46 0.95
CA ASN A 383 -31.34 13.63 2.16
C ASN A 383 -32.79 13.18 2.43
N THR A 384 -33.40 12.54 1.42
CA THR A 384 -34.83 12.17 1.35
C THR A 384 -35.35 11.37 2.56
N TRP A 385 -34.46 10.69 3.30
CA TRP A 385 -34.85 9.95 4.50
C TRP A 385 -35.14 10.88 5.68
N GLU A 386 -34.32 11.90 5.88
CA GLU A 386 -34.47 12.91 6.92
C GLU A 386 -35.46 14.01 6.53
N ASN A 387 -35.80 14.11 5.25
CA ASN A 387 -36.66 15.15 4.70
C ASN A 387 -37.82 14.49 3.93
N PRO A 388 -38.83 13.98 4.65
CA PRO A 388 -39.90 13.24 4.02
C PRO A 388 -40.79 14.14 3.14
N TYR A 389 -41.48 13.44 2.25
CA TYR A 389 -42.46 13.93 1.32
C TYR A 389 -43.85 13.43 1.72
N ARG A 390 -44.86 14.31 1.69
CA ARG A 390 -46.26 13.89 1.82
C ARG A 390 -46.78 13.49 0.45
N SER A 391 -47.08 12.22 0.26
CA SER A 391 -47.77 11.71 -0.92
C SER A 391 -49.28 11.58 -0.66
N ALA A 392 -50.07 11.28 -1.69
CA ALA A 392 -51.50 10.96 -1.53
C ALA A 392 -51.74 9.74 -0.62
N GLN A 393 -50.76 8.85 -0.49
CA GLN A 393 -50.81 7.64 0.34
C GLN A 393 -50.17 7.83 1.72
N GLY A 394 -49.75 9.04 2.08
CA GLY A 394 -49.11 9.36 3.36
C GLY A 394 -47.65 9.80 3.24
N LEU A 395 -46.98 9.95 4.39
CA LEU A 395 -45.59 10.40 4.47
C LEU A 395 -44.63 9.28 4.08
N VAL A 396 -43.70 9.62 3.18
CA VAL A 396 -42.68 8.72 2.66
C VAL A 396 -41.30 9.41 2.79
N PRO A 397 -40.22 8.68 3.09
CA PRO A 397 -40.18 7.23 3.33
C PRO A 397 -40.55 6.85 4.78
N ASN A 398 -40.71 7.82 5.68
CA ASN A 398 -41.09 7.63 7.07
C ASN A 398 -41.85 8.85 7.62
N THR A 399 -42.53 8.67 8.76
CA THR A 399 -43.32 9.71 9.42
C THR A 399 -42.53 10.50 10.47
N TRP A 400 -41.55 9.86 11.13
CA TRP A 400 -40.86 10.41 12.31
C TRP A 400 -40.21 11.75 12.03
N TRP A 401 -39.50 11.85 10.91
CA TRP A 401 -38.77 13.08 10.60
C TRP A 401 -39.70 14.28 10.34
N GLN A 402 -40.96 14.10 9.93
CA GLN A 402 -41.83 15.23 9.58
C GLN A 402 -41.95 16.29 10.70
N SER A 403 -41.98 15.86 11.96
CA SER A 403 -42.05 16.76 13.13
C SER A 403 -40.70 17.02 13.81
N HIS A 404 -39.60 16.46 13.30
CA HIS A 404 -38.26 16.58 13.90
C HIS A 404 -37.29 17.28 12.93
N SER A 405 -36.63 18.33 13.41
CA SER A 405 -35.55 19.01 12.70
C SER A 405 -34.17 18.60 13.23
N HIS A 406 -33.14 18.76 12.40
CA HIS A 406 -31.76 18.58 12.78
C HIS A 406 -30.91 19.65 12.08
N PRO A 407 -30.06 20.40 12.80
CA PRO A 407 -29.39 21.61 12.29
C PRO A 407 -28.50 21.40 11.05
N ARG A 408 -28.11 20.16 10.77
CA ARG A 408 -27.26 19.80 9.62
C ARG A 408 -27.96 19.00 8.53
N VAL A 409 -29.07 18.30 8.82
CA VAL A 409 -29.60 17.26 7.90
C VAL A 409 -31.11 17.25 7.71
N ALA A 410 -31.89 17.88 8.59
CA ALA A 410 -33.35 17.84 8.52
C ALA A 410 -33.95 19.23 8.77
N TRP A 411 -34.61 19.82 7.77
CA TRP A 411 -35.08 21.21 7.83
C TRP A 411 -36.59 21.34 7.85
N ARG A 412 -37.10 22.20 8.72
CA ARG A 412 -38.54 22.52 8.84
C ARG A 412 -38.85 24.02 8.71
N SER A 413 -37.85 24.81 8.28
CA SER A 413 -37.99 26.25 8.11
C SER A 413 -37.04 26.77 7.02
N ARG A 414 -37.43 27.89 6.42
CA ARG A 414 -36.63 28.63 5.43
C ARG A 414 -35.34 29.22 6.02
N SER A 415 -35.24 29.36 7.34
CA SER A 415 -34.03 29.84 8.01
C SER A 415 -32.93 28.79 8.11
N HIS A 416 -33.23 27.51 7.86
CA HIS A 416 -32.24 26.43 7.92
C HIS A 416 -31.13 26.64 6.87
N ALA A 417 -29.88 26.33 7.24
CA ALA A 417 -28.70 26.58 6.40
C ALA A 417 -28.84 25.99 4.98
N VAL A 418 -29.25 24.72 4.87
CA VAL A 418 -29.50 24.06 3.57
C VAL A 418 -30.51 24.85 2.72
N VAL A 419 -31.66 25.24 3.28
CA VAL A 419 -32.71 25.94 2.53
C VAL A 419 -32.24 27.33 2.08
N ARG A 420 -31.49 28.04 2.93
CA ARG A 420 -30.86 29.32 2.57
C ARG A 420 -29.84 29.16 1.45
N ILE A 421 -28.96 28.17 1.53
CA ILE A 421 -27.98 27.87 0.48
C ILE A 421 -28.67 27.58 -0.86
N MET A 422 -29.69 26.73 -0.86
CA MET A 422 -30.46 26.42 -2.06
C MET A 422 -31.05 27.70 -2.67
N THR A 423 -31.71 28.51 -1.84
CA THR A 423 -32.32 29.77 -2.26
C THR A 423 -31.30 30.74 -2.85
N ASN A 424 -30.15 30.91 -2.18
CA ASN A 424 -29.05 31.79 -2.63
C ASN A 424 -28.44 31.37 -3.97
N HIS A 425 -28.66 30.12 -4.39
CA HIS A 425 -28.16 29.58 -5.65
C HIS A 425 -29.26 29.33 -6.69
N GLY A 426 -30.46 29.86 -6.48
CA GLY A 426 -31.57 29.83 -7.45
C GLY A 426 -32.44 28.58 -7.38
N LEU A 427 -32.30 27.77 -6.33
CA LEU A 427 -33.16 26.62 -6.04
C LEU A 427 -34.23 27.00 -5.02
N ARG A 428 -35.51 26.93 -5.42
CA ARG A 428 -36.64 27.26 -4.57
C ARG A 428 -37.08 26.05 -3.77
N TRP A 429 -37.33 26.22 -2.47
CA TRP A 429 -38.01 25.23 -1.65
C TRP A 429 -39.51 25.28 -1.93
N THR A 430 -39.92 24.69 -3.06
CA THR A 430 -41.20 24.96 -3.73
C THR A 430 -42.41 24.58 -2.90
N TYR A 431 -42.34 23.43 -2.22
CA TYR A 431 -43.48 22.82 -1.53
C TYR A 431 -43.38 22.88 0.00
N GLY A 432 -42.26 23.39 0.53
CA GLY A 432 -42.08 23.62 1.96
C GLY A 432 -42.27 22.35 2.80
N LEU A 433 -43.11 22.43 3.83
CA LEU A 433 -43.37 21.31 4.73
C LEU A 433 -44.20 20.17 4.12
N GLY A 434 -44.83 20.40 2.96
CA GLY A 434 -45.55 19.35 2.22
C GLY A 434 -44.60 18.37 1.51
N ASP A 435 -43.39 18.83 1.21
CA ASP A 435 -42.35 18.06 0.55
C ASP A 435 -40.99 18.66 0.91
N THR A 436 -40.45 18.19 2.03
CA THR A 436 -39.31 18.85 2.63
C THR A 436 -38.03 18.63 1.84
N GLN A 437 -37.86 17.49 1.17
CA GLN A 437 -36.67 17.17 0.37
C GLN A 437 -36.50 18.05 -0.88
N HIS A 438 -37.59 18.57 -1.44
CA HIS A 438 -37.64 19.00 -2.84
C HIS A 438 -37.27 20.45 -3.08
N PHE A 439 -36.37 20.68 -4.03
CA PHE A 439 -35.99 22.01 -4.49
C PHE A 439 -36.01 22.12 -6.01
N ASP A 440 -36.58 23.21 -6.54
CA ASP A 440 -36.61 23.48 -7.97
C ASP A 440 -35.62 24.56 -8.38
N ALA A 441 -34.70 24.23 -9.28
CA ALA A 441 -33.84 25.20 -9.91
C ALA A 441 -34.60 26.03 -10.95
N VAL A 442 -34.54 27.35 -10.78
CA VAL A 442 -35.13 28.32 -11.71
C VAL A 442 -33.99 28.99 -12.49
N PRO A 443 -33.83 28.75 -13.80
CA PRO A 443 -32.81 29.44 -14.59
C PRO A 443 -33.07 30.94 -14.58
N PRO A 444 -32.01 31.78 -14.67
CA PRO A 444 -32.17 33.24 -14.78
C PRO A 444 -33.17 33.61 -15.89
N GLY A 445 -34.13 34.47 -15.57
CA GLY A 445 -35.21 34.87 -16.50
C GLY A 445 -36.26 33.77 -16.79
N GLY A 446 -36.12 32.58 -16.22
CA GLY A 446 -37.03 31.45 -16.41
C GLY A 446 -38.16 31.41 -15.38
N ARG A 447 -39.16 30.57 -15.66
CA ARG A 447 -40.27 30.28 -14.73
C ARG A 447 -40.06 28.94 -14.03
N LEU A 448 -40.66 28.82 -12.85
CA LEU A 448 -40.80 27.55 -12.13
C LEU A 448 -41.65 26.60 -12.97
N ILE A 449 -41.26 25.32 -13.04
CA ILE A 449 -42.12 24.30 -13.66
C ILE A 449 -43.17 23.93 -12.60
N ARG A 450 -44.40 24.42 -12.79
CA ARG A 450 -45.55 23.95 -12.02
C ARG A 450 -46.32 22.94 -12.87
N VAL A 451 -46.50 21.75 -12.33
CA VAL A 451 -47.34 20.74 -12.97
C VAL A 451 -48.81 21.18 -12.82
N PRO A 452 -49.60 21.29 -13.90
CA PRO A 452 -51.01 21.69 -13.82
C PRO A 452 -51.83 20.77 -12.89
N GLY A 453 -52.70 21.35 -12.07
CA GLY A 453 -53.49 20.62 -11.06
C GLY A 453 -52.66 20.10 -9.89
N CYS A 454 -51.46 20.64 -9.69
CA CYS A 454 -50.49 20.16 -8.74
C CYS A 454 -50.02 21.33 -7.85
N THR A 455 -50.83 21.66 -6.85
CA THR A 455 -50.58 22.75 -5.87
C THR A 455 -49.90 22.25 -4.59
N GLN A 456 -50.03 20.95 -4.29
CA GLN A 456 -49.39 20.21 -3.21
C GLN A 456 -49.14 18.77 -3.70
N HIS A 457 -48.05 18.12 -3.25
CA HIS A 457 -47.78 16.68 -3.51
C HIS A 457 -47.44 16.34 -4.97
N CYS A 458 -46.38 16.95 -5.52
CA CYS A 458 -46.07 16.91 -6.94
C CYS A 458 -44.72 16.31 -7.27
N ASP A 459 -44.07 15.71 -6.29
CA ASP A 459 -42.82 15.02 -6.52
C ASP A 459 -43.04 13.71 -7.27
#